data_AF-G3Y8X9-F1
#
_entry.id   AF-G3Y8X9-F1
#
_cell.length_a   1.000
_cell.length_b   1.000
_cell.length_c   1.000
_cell.angle_alpha   90.00
_cell.angle_beta   90.00
_cell.angle_gamma   90.00
#
_symmetry.space_group_name_H-M   'P 1'
#
loop_
_entity.id
_entity.type
_entity.pdbx_description
1 polymer ?
#
loop_
_entity_poly.entity_id
_entity_poly.type
_entity_poly.pdbx_seq_one_letter_code
_entity_poly.pdbx_strand_id
1 'polypeptide(L)'
;MSLPSTPTYTFSIPSIHDRLRLDCRIYLPPDLHKRLLHGSSSSDRPLLRGAIIAHPYAPLGGCFDDPVVGVVGGEVLRLGCVVGTFNFRGAGGSEGRTSWTARPELADYVSFYGFMLLYLHFLGERAVQQEGGGDRGKIGVILGGYSYGSMIASHLPKLHDIVGLVRRSSPESPFHEIYQVAEKLSLCLSLGEEMKQPTYRPATVEEMRSAADSIKLTAAVSYLLVSPLLPPVNQFLTLFSKMSLDASAQTSSAPGQGKQGQIPCPKPADQLCAHETLAIFGDEDTFTSASKLEKWSAELAHAPGSRFQAVEIEGAGHFWREHGVEAQARQAIRDWVCQ
;
A
#
# COMPACT_ATOMS: atom_id res chain seq x y z
N MET A 1 -0.02 -21.43 -1.56
CA MET A 1 -1.15 -21.15 -0.66
C MET A 1 -1.47 -19.66 -0.77
N SER A 2 -2.72 -19.31 -1.07
CA SER A 2 -3.20 -17.92 -1.14
C SER A 2 -3.26 -17.28 0.25
N LEU A 3 -3.64 -16.00 0.31
CA LEU A 3 -4.10 -15.36 1.53
C LEU A 3 -5.16 -16.25 2.23
N PRO A 4 -5.18 -16.27 3.57
CA PRO A 4 -6.25 -16.93 4.33
C PRO A 4 -7.62 -16.40 3.92
N SER A 5 -8.62 -17.28 3.85
CA SER A 5 -10.01 -16.89 3.54
C SER A 5 -10.61 -15.93 4.58
N THR A 6 -10.12 -16.00 5.81
CA THR A 6 -10.56 -15.12 6.90
C THR A 6 -9.46 -14.10 7.21
N PRO A 7 -9.70 -12.80 6.98
CA PRO A 7 -8.76 -11.76 7.38
C PRO A 7 -8.66 -11.64 8.90
N THR A 8 -7.54 -11.11 9.40
CA THR A 8 -7.39 -10.81 10.83
C THR A 8 -8.34 -9.69 11.23
N TYR A 9 -8.43 -8.64 10.41
CA TYR A 9 -9.37 -7.54 10.60
C TYR A 9 -10.07 -7.19 9.30
N THR A 10 -11.37 -6.94 9.38
CA THR A 10 -12.18 -6.28 8.34
C THR A 10 -12.70 -4.98 8.92
N PHE A 11 -12.56 -3.90 8.17
CA PHE A 11 -12.94 -2.56 8.61
C PHE A 11 -13.18 -1.68 7.39
N SER A 12 -13.56 -0.43 7.63
CA SER A 12 -13.72 0.56 6.58
C SER A 12 -13.05 1.88 6.96
N ILE A 13 -12.56 2.61 5.96
CA ILE A 13 -11.96 3.94 6.10
C ILE A 13 -12.59 4.89 5.07
N PRO A 14 -12.60 6.21 5.32
CA PRO A 14 -13.03 7.19 4.33
C PRO A 14 -11.98 7.40 3.25
N SER A 15 -12.41 7.55 1.99
CA SER A 15 -11.56 8.05 0.92
C SER A 15 -11.20 9.52 1.15
N ILE A 16 -9.93 9.88 0.94
CA ILE A 16 -9.48 11.27 1.00
C ILE A 16 -9.98 12.14 -0.15
N HIS A 17 -10.62 11.53 -1.17
CA HIS A 17 -11.23 12.26 -2.29
C HIS A 17 -12.56 12.91 -1.88
N ASP A 18 -13.46 12.11 -1.30
CA ASP A 18 -14.87 12.45 -1.13
C ASP A 18 -15.52 11.78 0.10
N ARG A 19 -14.73 11.20 1.00
CA ARG A 19 -15.16 10.48 2.22
C ARG A 19 -15.99 9.21 1.99
N LEU A 20 -16.10 8.73 0.76
CA LEU A 20 -16.73 7.45 0.48
C LEU A 20 -16.04 6.32 1.25
N ARG A 21 -16.84 5.38 1.77
CA ARG A 21 -16.38 4.26 2.58
C ARG A 21 -15.71 3.21 1.70
N LEU A 22 -14.47 2.88 2.05
CA LEU A 22 -13.68 1.84 1.39
C LEU A 22 -13.63 0.59 2.27
N ASP A 23 -13.95 -0.56 1.72
CA ASP A 23 -13.84 -1.85 2.38
C ASP A 23 -12.38 -2.30 2.43
N CYS A 24 -11.89 -2.60 3.63
CA CYS A 24 -10.49 -2.86 3.91
C CYS A 24 -10.30 -4.13 4.73
N ARG A 25 -9.17 -4.81 4.51
CA ARG A 25 -8.76 -6.01 5.23
C ARG A 25 -7.28 -5.94 5.62
N ILE A 26 -6.96 -6.52 6.78
CA ILE A 26 -5.59 -6.73 7.24
C ILE A 26 -5.39 -8.21 7.60
N TYR A 27 -4.25 -8.74 7.21
CA TYR A 27 -3.76 -10.08 7.52
C TYR A 27 -2.45 -9.95 8.28
N LEU A 28 -2.40 -10.50 9.49
CA LEU A 28 -1.20 -10.50 10.30
C LEU A 28 -0.46 -11.82 10.14
N PRO A 29 0.88 -11.80 9.97
CA PRO A 29 1.66 -13.01 9.94
C PRO A 29 1.63 -13.69 11.33
N PRO A 30 1.53 -15.03 11.42
CA PRO A 30 1.32 -15.74 12.69
C PRO A 30 2.38 -15.49 13.77
N ASP A 31 3.59 -15.14 13.36
CA ASP A 31 4.74 -14.90 14.22
C ASP A 31 4.95 -13.41 14.57
N LEU A 32 4.07 -12.51 14.12
CA LEU A 32 4.20 -11.06 14.31
C LEU A 32 4.42 -10.67 15.77
N HIS A 33 3.60 -11.21 16.68
CA HIS A 33 3.69 -10.91 18.12
C HIS A 33 5.08 -11.25 18.67
N LYS A 34 5.63 -12.41 18.31
CA LYS A 34 6.98 -12.82 18.73
C LYS A 34 8.05 -11.87 18.17
N ARG A 35 7.94 -11.48 16.89
CA ARG A 35 8.88 -10.56 16.26
C ARG A 35 8.84 -9.15 16.85
N LEU A 36 7.67 -8.69 17.28
CA LEU A 36 7.52 -7.40 17.95
C LEU A 36 8.20 -7.40 19.34
N LEU A 37 8.12 -8.51 20.08
CA LEU A 37 8.62 -8.61 21.47
C LEU A 37 10.05 -9.16 21.63
N HIS A 38 10.63 -9.78 20.60
CA HIS A 38 12.01 -10.32 20.67
C HIS A 38 13.10 -9.36 20.17
N GLY A 39 12.79 -8.06 20.05
CA GLY A 39 13.76 -7.03 19.62
C GLY A 39 14.78 -6.64 20.70
N SER A 40 14.67 -7.19 21.90
CA SER A 40 15.29 -6.69 23.14
C SER A 40 16.79 -6.97 23.29
N SER A 41 17.41 -7.76 22.39
CA SER A 41 18.78 -8.27 22.58
C SER A 41 19.82 -7.69 21.61
N SER A 42 19.42 -6.95 20.57
CA SER A 42 20.32 -6.37 19.57
C SER A 42 20.08 -4.88 19.39
N SER A 43 21.16 -4.13 19.11
CA SER A 43 21.12 -2.70 18.82
C SER A 43 20.37 -2.31 17.54
N ASP A 44 19.79 -3.27 16.83
CA ASP A 44 19.01 -3.08 15.60
C ASP A 44 17.73 -3.93 15.69
N ARG A 45 16.58 -3.26 15.86
CA ARG A 45 15.26 -3.91 15.88
C ARG A 45 14.91 -4.35 14.45
N PRO A 46 14.41 -5.58 14.24
CA PRO A 46 14.07 -6.04 12.90
C PRO A 46 13.04 -5.11 12.23
N LEU A 47 13.26 -4.83 10.94
CA LEU A 47 12.39 -4.02 10.10
C LEU A 47 10.95 -4.56 10.11
N LEU A 48 10.00 -3.74 10.57
CA LEU A 48 8.58 -4.09 10.51
C LEU A 48 8.06 -3.81 9.09
N ARG A 49 7.79 -4.88 8.35
CA ARG A 49 7.34 -4.79 6.96
C ARG A 49 5.82 -4.90 6.84
N GLY A 50 5.22 -4.05 6.01
CA GLY A 50 3.87 -4.20 5.51
C GLY A 50 3.82 -4.19 3.98
N ALA A 51 2.73 -4.70 3.42
CA ALA A 51 2.47 -4.74 1.99
C ALA A 51 1.02 -4.42 1.69
N ILE A 52 0.75 -3.61 0.68
CA ILE A 52 -0.58 -3.34 0.15
C ILE A 52 -0.68 -4.02 -1.22
N ILE A 53 -1.67 -4.89 -1.43
CA ILE A 53 -1.89 -5.54 -2.72
C ILE A 53 -3.25 -5.08 -3.28
N ALA A 54 -3.21 -4.13 -4.20
CA ALA A 54 -4.41 -3.60 -4.86
C ALA A 54 -4.88 -4.50 -6.01
N HIS A 55 -6.20 -4.57 -6.18
CA HIS A 55 -6.86 -5.49 -7.10
C HIS A 55 -6.99 -4.96 -8.54
N PRO A 56 -7.35 -5.80 -9.52
CA PRO A 56 -7.47 -5.39 -10.92
C PRO A 56 -8.77 -4.60 -11.15
N TYR A 57 -9.07 -4.24 -12.40
CA TYR A 57 -10.13 -3.29 -12.73
C TYR A 57 -11.53 -3.74 -12.23
N ALA A 58 -12.14 -2.92 -11.36
CA ALA A 58 -13.40 -3.27 -10.69
C ALA A 58 -14.58 -3.57 -11.63
N PRO A 59 -14.81 -2.82 -12.72
CA PRO A 59 -15.90 -3.09 -13.64
C PRO A 59 -15.82 -4.45 -14.36
N LEU A 60 -14.64 -5.09 -14.37
CA LEU A 60 -14.44 -6.44 -14.90
C LEU A 60 -14.42 -7.51 -13.80
N GLY A 61 -14.99 -7.21 -12.63
CA GLY A 61 -15.07 -8.12 -11.49
C GLY A 61 -13.87 -8.10 -10.55
N GLY A 62 -12.92 -7.18 -10.76
CA GLY A 62 -11.77 -7.02 -9.87
C GLY A 62 -12.18 -6.58 -8.47
N CYS A 63 -11.68 -7.28 -7.45
CA CYS A 63 -11.85 -6.94 -6.05
C CYS A 63 -10.71 -7.57 -5.24
N PHE A 64 -10.59 -7.24 -3.95
CA PHE A 64 -9.57 -7.83 -3.07
C PHE A 64 -9.63 -9.36 -2.88
N ASP A 65 -10.68 -10.03 -3.38
CA ASP A 65 -10.87 -11.49 -3.39
C ASP A 65 -10.34 -12.12 -4.69
N ASP A 66 -9.73 -11.31 -5.57
CA ASP A 66 -9.11 -11.76 -6.81
C ASP A 66 -8.03 -12.83 -6.52
N PRO A 67 -8.00 -13.96 -7.26
CA PRO A 67 -7.04 -15.03 -7.02
C PRO A 67 -5.58 -14.60 -7.08
N VAL A 68 -5.21 -13.68 -7.99
CA VAL A 68 -3.84 -13.19 -8.12
C VAL A 68 -3.47 -12.34 -6.92
N VAL A 69 -4.38 -11.47 -6.46
CA VAL A 69 -4.22 -10.72 -5.20
C VAL A 69 -4.01 -11.68 -4.02
N GLY A 70 -4.81 -12.74 -3.94
CA GLY A 70 -4.68 -13.79 -2.94
C GLY A 70 -3.33 -14.50 -2.99
N VAL A 71 -2.85 -14.87 -4.18
CA VAL A 71 -1.56 -15.54 -4.37
C VAL A 71 -0.40 -14.66 -3.93
N VAL A 72 -0.34 -13.43 -4.47
CA VAL A 72 0.73 -12.46 -4.23
C VAL A 72 0.74 -12.06 -2.76
N GLY A 73 -0.42 -11.68 -2.22
CA GLY A 73 -0.59 -11.35 -0.81
C GLY A 73 -0.22 -12.49 0.13
N GLY A 74 -0.57 -13.73 -0.23
CA GLY A 74 -0.24 -14.92 0.56
C GLY A 74 1.26 -15.17 0.63
N GLU A 75 1.99 -14.91 -0.46
CA GLU A 75 3.44 -15.06 -0.48
C GLU A 75 4.12 -14.01 0.41
N VAL A 76 3.78 -12.73 0.26
CA VAL A 76 4.38 -11.67 1.10
C VAL A 76 4.00 -11.81 2.58
N LEU A 77 2.78 -12.30 2.90
CA LEU A 77 2.37 -12.62 4.26
C LEU A 77 3.27 -13.70 4.88
N ARG A 78 3.58 -14.76 4.12
CA ARG A 78 4.45 -15.87 4.54
C ARG A 78 5.89 -15.41 4.78
N LEU A 79 6.32 -14.36 4.09
CA LEU A 79 7.62 -13.71 4.28
C LEU A 79 7.63 -12.73 5.47
N GLY A 80 6.54 -12.70 6.24
CA GLY A 80 6.46 -11.97 7.50
C GLY A 80 5.99 -10.53 7.35
N CYS A 81 5.48 -10.11 6.19
CA CYS A 81 4.86 -8.81 6.04
C CYS A 81 3.45 -8.79 6.63
N VAL A 82 3.04 -7.68 7.26
CA VAL A 82 1.62 -7.37 7.47
C VAL A 82 0.99 -7.07 6.10
N VAL A 83 -0.06 -7.77 5.72
CA VAL A 83 -0.67 -7.57 4.39
C VAL A 83 -2.00 -6.86 4.50
N GLY A 84 -2.15 -5.79 3.74
CA GLY A 84 -3.41 -5.07 3.57
C GLY A 84 -3.97 -5.27 2.17
N THR A 85 -5.27 -5.50 2.09
CA THR A 85 -6.02 -5.42 0.82
C THR A 85 -7.23 -4.53 1.04
N PHE A 86 -7.66 -3.85 -0.01
CA PHE A 86 -8.81 -2.96 0.05
C PHE A 86 -9.52 -2.98 -1.30
N ASN A 87 -10.80 -2.65 -1.32
CA ASN A 87 -11.55 -2.45 -2.54
C ASN A 87 -11.50 -0.97 -2.94
N PHE A 88 -11.11 -0.68 -4.18
CA PHE A 88 -11.35 0.63 -4.78
C PHE A 88 -12.86 0.94 -4.79
N ARG A 89 -13.20 2.22 -4.88
CA ARG A 89 -14.59 2.66 -5.08
C ARG A 89 -15.31 1.85 -6.18
N GLY A 90 -16.54 1.44 -5.89
CA GLY A 90 -17.36 0.63 -6.80
C GLY A 90 -16.96 -0.85 -6.92
N ALA A 91 -15.98 -1.33 -6.15
CA ALA A 91 -15.67 -2.76 -6.04
C ALA A 91 -16.21 -3.35 -4.72
N GLY A 92 -16.78 -4.54 -4.76
CA GLY A 92 -17.29 -5.23 -3.57
C GLY A 92 -18.28 -4.35 -2.77
N GLY A 93 -18.02 -4.17 -1.48
CA GLY A 93 -18.80 -3.28 -0.61
C GLY A 93 -18.30 -1.85 -0.51
N SER A 94 -17.22 -1.46 -1.23
CA SER A 94 -16.78 -0.07 -1.27
C SER A 94 -17.78 0.81 -2.00
N GLU A 95 -18.09 1.97 -1.42
CA GLU A 95 -19.07 2.90 -1.97
C GLU A 95 -18.62 3.52 -3.31
N GLY A 96 -19.55 4.21 -3.96
CA GLY A 96 -19.27 4.97 -5.19
C GLY A 96 -19.27 4.12 -6.46
N ARG A 97 -18.50 4.58 -7.45
CA ARG A 97 -18.35 3.93 -8.76
C ARG A 97 -16.96 4.18 -9.31
N THR A 98 -16.47 3.25 -10.11
CA THR A 98 -15.19 3.41 -10.80
C THR A 98 -15.23 4.60 -11.75
N SER A 99 -14.16 5.39 -11.73
CA SER A 99 -13.98 6.56 -12.56
C SER A 99 -13.19 6.25 -13.82
N TRP A 100 -13.43 7.04 -14.86
CA TRP A 100 -12.64 6.99 -16.10
C TRP A 100 -11.25 7.62 -15.96
N THR A 101 -11.02 8.40 -14.91
CA THR A 101 -9.79 9.21 -14.74
C THR A 101 -8.79 8.63 -13.75
N ALA A 102 -9.15 7.56 -13.04
CA ALA A 102 -8.31 6.92 -12.03
C ALA A 102 -7.86 7.81 -10.84
N ARG A 103 -8.13 9.13 -10.86
CA ARG A 103 -7.76 10.05 -9.76
C ARG A 103 -8.48 9.72 -8.46
N PRO A 104 -9.79 9.44 -8.46
CA PRO A 104 -10.47 9.06 -7.23
C PRO A 104 -9.99 7.69 -6.71
N GLU A 105 -9.68 6.73 -7.59
CA GLU A 105 -9.05 5.46 -7.21
C GLU A 105 -7.64 5.65 -6.64
N LEU A 106 -6.86 6.58 -7.20
CA LEU A 106 -5.56 6.97 -6.65
C LEU A 106 -5.69 7.53 -5.23
N ALA A 107 -6.71 8.35 -4.97
CA ALA A 107 -7.02 8.83 -3.62
C ALA A 107 -7.45 7.70 -2.68
N ASP A 108 -8.20 6.71 -3.17
CA ASP A 108 -8.57 5.54 -2.38
C ASP A 108 -7.33 4.78 -1.94
N TYR A 109 -6.38 4.55 -2.86
CA TYR A 109 -5.09 3.94 -2.52
C TYR A 109 -4.33 4.81 -1.51
N VAL A 110 -4.24 6.13 -1.71
CA VAL A 110 -3.56 7.04 -0.76
C VAL A 110 -4.16 6.97 0.65
N SER A 111 -5.48 6.82 0.75
CA SER A 111 -6.18 6.65 2.04
C SER A 111 -5.68 5.40 2.75
N PHE A 112 -5.63 4.27 2.02
CA PHE A 112 -5.16 3.00 2.57
C PHE A 112 -3.63 2.96 2.79
N TYR A 113 -2.87 3.70 1.99
CA TYR A 113 -1.43 3.86 2.16
C TYR A 113 -1.10 4.58 3.47
N GLY A 114 -1.75 5.72 3.75
CA GLY A 114 -1.54 6.39 5.03
C GLY A 114 -2.08 5.57 6.21
N PHE A 115 -3.18 4.82 6.04
CA PHE A 115 -3.62 3.83 7.03
C PHE A 115 -2.52 2.82 7.36
N MET A 116 -1.91 2.20 6.34
CA MET A 116 -0.87 1.18 6.55
C MET A 116 0.35 1.76 7.27
N LEU A 117 0.81 2.94 6.87
CA LEU A 117 1.93 3.63 7.55
C LEU A 117 1.64 3.87 9.03
N LEU A 118 0.44 4.38 9.34
CA LEU A 118 0.01 4.64 10.72
C LEU A 118 -0.14 3.34 11.52
N TYR A 119 -0.73 2.31 10.92
CA TYR A 119 -0.91 1.01 11.57
C TYR A 119 0.43 0.37 11.94
N LEU A 120 1.41 0.34 11.03
CA LEU A 120 2.75 -0.16 11.33
C LEU A 120 3.47 0.70 12.38
N HIS A 121 3.32 2.03 12.31
CA HIS A 121 3.87 2.94 13.32
C HIS A 121 3.36 2.61 14.73
N PHE A 122 2.05 2.41 14.88
CA PHE A 122 1.47 2.04 16.18
C PHE A 122 1.89 0.65 16.65
N LEU A 123 2.01 -0.33 15.75
CA LEU A 123 2.54 -1.64 16.12
C LEU A 123 3.97 -1.54 16.67
N GLY A 124 4.84 -0.76 16.03
CA GLY A 124 6.20 -0.50 16.51
C GLY A 124 6.23 0.25 17.84
N GLU A 125 5.38 1.27 18.00
CA GLU A 125 5.28 2.02 19.27
C GLU A 125 4.83 1.13 20.42
N ARG A 126 3.82 0.28 20.22
CA ARG A 126 3.34 -0.63 21.26
C ARG A 126 4.38 -1.66 21.67
N ALA A 127 5.18 -2.14 20.72
CA ALA A 127 6.28 -3.03 21.01
C ALA A 127 7.33 -2.37 21.93
N VAL A 128 7.70 -1.11 21.65
CA VAL A 128 8.60 -0.32 22.51
C VAL A 128 8.02 -0.09 23.91
N GLN A 129 6.73 0.23 24.01
CA GLN A 129 6.07 0.46 25.29
C GLN A 129 6.06 -0.80 26.17
N GLN A 130 5.83 -1.98 25.59
CA GLN A 130 5.85 -3.26 26.31
C GLN A 130 7.26 -3.64 26.80
N GLU A 131 8.31 -3.27 26.06
CA GLU A 131 9.71 -3.53 26.45
C GLU A 131 10.29 -2.49 27.42
N GLY A 132 9.51 -1.49 27.84
CA GLY A 132 9.95 -0.46 28.79
C GLY A 132 10.80 0.67 28.20
N GLY A 133 10.73 0.88 26.87
CA GLY A 133 11.45 1.93 26.14
C GLY A 133 12.40 1.38 25.07
N GLY A 134 12.92 2.27 24.19
CA GLY A 134 13.84 1.91 23.12
C GLY A 134 13.54 2.56 21.77
N ASP A 135 14.30 2.19 20.74
CA ASP A 135 14.05 2.61 19.36
C ASP A 135 12.84 1.85 18.77
N ARG A 136 11.95 2.59 18.09
CA ARG A 136 10.75 2.05 17.42
C ARG A 136 11.10 1.15 16.25
N GLY A 137 12.35 1.21 15.78
CA GLY A 137 12.82 0.52 14.59
C GLY A 137 12.29 1.17 13.32
N LYS A 138 12.76 0.63 12.20
CA LYS A 138 12.33 1.09 10.87
C LYS A 138 11.05 0.38 10.45
N ILE A 139 10.28 1.03 9.58
CA ILE A 139 9.12 0.41 8.91
C ILE A 139 9.35 0.39 7.40
N GLY A 140 8.93 -0.70 6.75
CA GLY A 140 9.01 -0.84 5.29
C GLY A 140 7.63 -1.11 4.72
N VAL A 141 7.22 -0.38 3.67
CA VAL A 141 5.93 -0.59 3.01
C VAL A 141 6.13 -0.94 1.54
N ILE A 142 5.64 -2.11 1.14
CA ILE A 142 5.54 -2.52 -0.26
C ILE A 142 4.21 -2.00 -0.81
N LEU A 143 4.28 -1.08 -1.78
CA LEU A 143 3.14 -0.57 -2.53
C LEU A 143 2.93 -1.45 -3.76
N GLY A 144 2.01 -2.38 -3.66
CA GLY A 144 1.77 -3.37 -4.69
C GLY A 144 0.40 -3.28 -5.34
N GLY A 145 0.29 -3.93 -6.49
CA GLY A 145 -0.99 -4.14 -7.15
C GLY A 145 -0.86 -5.06 -8.35
N TYR A 146 -2.01 -5.55 -8.79
CA TYR A 146 -2.16 -6.40 -9.97
C TYR A 146 -2.95 -5.65 -11.06
N SER A 147 -2.47 -5.68 -12.31
CA SER A 147 -3.13 -5.08 -13.47
C SER A 147 -3.45 -3.61 -13.22
N TYR A 148 -4.72 -3.20 -13.24
CA TYR A 148 -5.15 -1.86 -12.88
C TYR A 148 -4.60 -1.38 -11.53
N GLY A 149 -4.58 -2.24 -10.49
CA GLY A 149 -4.04 -1.89 -9.19
C GLY A 149 -2.53 -1.59 -9.23
N SER A 150 -1.78 -2.28 -10.09
CA SER A 150 -0.35 -2.01 -10.30
C SER A 150 -0.12 -0.65 -10.97
N MET A 151 -1.01 -0.30 -11.91
CA MET A 151 -0.99 1.00 -12.58
C MET A 151 -1.30 2.12 -11.59
N ILE A 152 -2.27 1.95 -10.69
CA ILE A 152 -2.51 2.94 -9.63
C ILE A 152 -1.32 3.05 -8.68
N ALA A 153 -0.75 1.91 -8.26
CA ALA A 153 0.40 1.88 -7.36
C ALA A 153 1.60 2.67 -7.93
N SER A 154 1.88 2.55 -9.23
CA SER A 154 2.99 3.26 -9.88
C SER A 154 2.81 4.78 -9.97
N HIS A 155 1.62 5.31 -9.68
CA HIS A 155 1.31 6.75 -9.74
C HIS A 155 1.14 7.38 -8.35
N LEU A 156 1.43 6.64 -7.27
CA LEU A 156 1.23 7.14 -5.91
C LEU A 156 2.09 8.37 -5.60
N PRO A 157 1.61 9.31 -4.77
CA PRO A 157 2.45 10.38 -4.24
C PRO A 157 3.67 9.82 -3.48
N LYS A 158 4.71 10.65 -3.31
CA LYS A 158 5.89 10.25 -2.55
C LYS A 158 5.55 10.15 -1.07
N LEU A 159 6.31 9.35 -0.30
CA LEU A 159 6.15 9.21 1.15
C LEU A 159 6.03 10.57 1.88
N HIS A 160 6.86 11.55 1.52
CA HIS A 160 6.83 12.88 2.14
C HIS A 160 5.50 13.61 1.96
N ASP A 161 4.79 13.38 0.85
CA ASP A 161 3.49 13.97 0.59
C ASP A 161 2.45 13.35 1.52
N ILE A 162 2.43 12.03 1.64
CA ILE A 162 1.53 11.27 2.52
C ILE A 162 1.72 11.68 3.98
N VAL A 163 2.99 11.76 4.43
CA VAL A 163 3.36 12.28 5.76
C VAL A 163 2.85 13.71 5.94
N GLY A 164 2.95 14.54 4.90
CA GLY A 164 2.42 15.90 4.92
C GLY A 164 0.91 15.96 5.12
N LEU A 165 0.16 14.99 4.57
CA LEU A 165 -1.30 14.89 4.75
C LEU A 165 -1.67 14.53 6.18
N VAL A 166 -1.00 13.53 6.77
CA VAL A 166 -1.17 13.17 8.18
C VAL A 166 -0.85 14.38 9.08
N ARG A 167 0.28 15.04 8.84
CA ARG A 167 0.75 16.19 9.63
C ARG A 167 -0.20 17.40 9.62
N ARG A 168 -0.90 17.62 8.50
CA ARG A 168 -1.85 18.74 8.31
C ARG A 168 -3.29 18.40 8.66
N SER A 169 -3.55 17.18 9.13
CA SER A 169 -4.91 16.73 9.43
C SER A 169 -5.53 17.47 10.61
N SER A 170 -6.83 17.73 10.51
CA SER A 170 -7.70 18.26 11.56
C SER A 170 -8.77 17.22 11.92
N PRO A 171 -9.52 17.38 13.03
CA PRO A 171 -10.57 16.44 13.43
C PRO A 171 -11.63 16.12 12.36
N GLU A 172 -11.84 17.02 11.39
CA GLU A 172 -12.79 16.88 10.29
C GLU A 172 -12.17 16.24 9.03
N SER A 173 -10.86 16.02 9.02
CA SER A 173 -10.17 15.46 7.86
C SER A 173 -10.37 13.94 7.79
N PRO A 174 -10.44 13.35 6.58
CA PRO A 174 -10.49 11.89 6.42
C PRO A 174 -9.30 11.18 7.09
N PHE A 175 -8.12 11.81 7.08
CA PHE A 175 -6.91 11.23 7.67
C PHE A 175 -6.95 11.17 9.19
N HIS A 176 -7.71 12.05 9.85
CA HIS A 176 -7.93 11.95 11.28
C HIS A 176 -8.74 10.72 11.65
N GLU A 177 -9.78 10.39 10.87
CA GLU A 177 -10.51 9.14 11.06
C GLU A 177 -9.62 7.93 10.74
N ILE A 178 -8.87 7.96 9.65
CA ILE A 178 -7.90 6.91 9.29
C ILE A 178 -6.90 6.65 10.42
N TYR A 179 -6.39 7.71 11.06
CA TYR A 179 -5.51 7.63 12.22
C TYR A 179 -6.17 6.89 13.38
N GLN A 180 -7.39 7.28 13.75
CA GLN A 180 -8.13 6.64 14.84
C GLN A 180 -8.40 5.17 14.55
N VAL A 181 -8.75 4.82 13.31
CA VAL A 181 -8.97 3.43 12.91
C VAL A 181 -7.67 2.62 13.00
N ALA A 182 -6.54 3.16 12.53
CA ALA A 182 -5.24 2.51 12.62
C ALA A 182 -4.80 2.29 14.08
N GLU A 183 -4.96 3.30 14.94
CA GLU A 183 -4.65 3.21 16.36
C GLU A 183 -5.53 2.16 17.04
N LYS A 184 -6.85 2.24 16.84
CA LYS A 184 -7.82 1.29 17.41
C LYS A 184 -7.53 -0.15 17.00
N LEU A 185 -7.27 -0.40 15.72
CA LEU A 185 -6.94 -1.75 15.24
C LEU A 185 -5.61 -2.23 15.80
N SER A 186 -4.63 -1.32 15.96
CA SER A 186 -3.36 -1.68 16.57
C SER A 186 -3.61 -2.20 17.98
N LEU A 187 -4.50 -1.56 18.77
CA LEU A 187 -4.84 -1.94 20.15
C LEU A 187 -5.53 -3.30 20.27
N CYS A 188 -6.25 -3.75 19.23
CA CYS A 188 -6.85 -5.08 19.20
C CYS A 188 -5.81 -6.21 19.21
N LEU A 189 -4.56 -5.94 18.78
CA LEU A 189 -3.49 -6.92 18.89
C LEU A 189 -3.09 -7.11 20.37
N SER A 190 -3.34 -8.28 20.92
CA SER A 190 -2.91 -8.59 22.29
C SER A 190 -1.40 -8.81 22.33
N LEU A 191 -0.67 -7.96 23.06
CA LEU A 191 0.79 -8.03 23.23
C LEU A 191 1.22 -8.41 24.67
N GLY A 192 0.29 -8.62 25.61
CA GLY A 192 0.56 -8.87 27.04
C GLY A 192 -0.69 -8.65 27.91
N GLU A 193 -0.58 -8.81 29.24
CA GLU A 193 -1.71 -8.80 30.20
C GLU A 193 -2.61 -7.56 30.10
N GLU A 194 -3.88 -7.76 30.48
CA GLU A 194 -5.03 -6.84 30.47
C GLU A 194 -4.65 -5.36 30.41
N MET A 195 -4.40 -4.87 29.19
CA MET A 195 -4.37 -3.44 28.92
C MET A 195 -5.76 -2.91 29.28
N LYS A 196 -5.84 -2.06 30.31
CA LYS A 196 -7.02 -1.25 30.59
C LYS A 196 -7.52 -0.73 29.24
N GLN A 197 -8.76 -1.10 28.87
CA GLN A 197 -9.35 -0.64 27.60
C GLN A 197 -9.12 0.86 27.51
N PRO A 198 -8.30 1.33 26.55
CA PRO A 198 -7.97 2.74 26.48
C PRO A 198 -9.28 3.51 26.30
N THR A 199 -9.49 4.52 27.13
CA THR A 199 -10.65 5.39 27.00
C THR A 199 -10.57 6.03 25.63
N TYR A 200 -11.46 5.62 24.72
CA TYR A 200 -11.44 6.11 23.34
C TYR A 200 -11.64 7.63 23.35
N ARG A 201 -10.64 8.36 22.87
CA ARG A 201 -10.70 9.80 22.64
C ARG A 201 -10.17 10.13 21.25
N PRO A 202 -10.65 11.21 20.61
CA PRO A 202 -10.05 11.68 19.37
C PRO A 202 -8.58 12.05 19.57
N ALA A 203 -7.74 11.64 18.62
CA ALA A 203 -6.33 12.02 18.59
C ALA A 203 -6.17 13.54 18.54
N THR A 204 -5.20 14.08 19.24
CA THR A 204 -4.86 15.50 19.15
C THR A 204 -4.06 15.78 17.88
N VAL A 205 -4.11 17.02 17.39
CA VAL A 205 -3.31 17.45 16.23
C VAL A 205 -1.81 17.24 16.49
N GLU A 206 -1.37 17.37 17.75
CA GLU A 206 0.03 17.16 18.13
C GLU A 206 0.44 15.69 18.07
N GLU A 207 -0.43 14.77 18.52
CA GLU A 207 -0.20 13.32 18.37
C GLU A 207 -0.10 12.92 16.88
N MET A 208 -0.95 13.49 16.03
CA MET A 208 -0.87 13.25 14.58
C MET A 208 0.43 13.78 13.96
N ARG A 209 0.90 14.97 14.38
CA ARG A 209 2.19 15.55 13.92
C ARG A 209 3.36 14.71 14.38
N SER A 210 3.34 14.26 15.64
CA SER A 210 4.38 13.40 16.20
C SER A 210 4.48 12.07 15.44
N ALA A 211 3.35 11.42 15.16
CA ALA A 211 3.30 10.21 14.36
C ALA A 211 3.83 10.45 12.93
N ALA A 212 3.42 11.53 12.29
CA ALA A 212 3.91 11.90 10.95
C ALA A 212 5.44 12.08 10.94
N ASP A 213 6.00 12.72 11.95
CA ASP A 213 7.45 12.93 12.07
C ASP A 213 8.21 11.65 12.31
N SER A 214 7.68 10.77 13.16
CA SER A 214 8.24 9.45 13.35
C SER A 214 8.23 8.64 12.06
N ILE A 215 7.12 8.62 11.33
CA ILE A 215 7.00 7.91 10.04
C ILE A 215 7.99 8.49 9.02
N LYS A 216 8.14 9.82 8.95
CA LYS A 216 9.08 10.49 8.05
C LYS A 216 10.52 9.99 8.21
N LEU A 217 10.92 9.73 9.46
CA LEU A 217 12.29 9.34 9.80
C LEU A 217 12.53 7.83 9.68
N THR A 218 11.49 7.02 9.84
CA THR A 218 11.61 5.55 10.01
C THR A 218 11.13 4.76 8.80
N ALA A 219 10.28 5.34 7.93
CA ALA A 219 9.63 4.61 6.86
C ALA A 219 10.44 4.57 5.55
N ALA A 220 10.46 3.40 4.93
CA ALA A 220 10.95 3.18 3.58
C ALA A 220 9.84 2.57 2.70
N VAL A 221 9.93 2.79 1.40
CA VAL A 221 8.93 2.38 0.42
C VAL A 221 9.58 1.59 -0.70
N SER A 222 8.93 0.51 -1.10
CA SER A 222 9.24 -0.31 -2.27
C SER A 222 7.96 -0.63 -3.06
N TYR A 223 8.10 -1.17 -4.27
CA TYR A 223 6.97 -1.43 -5.18
C TYR A 223 6.94 -2.88 -5.66
N LEU A 224 5.74 -3.45 -5.77
CA LEU A 224 5.51 -4.79 -6.31
C LEU A 224 4.40 -4.73 -7.38
N LEU A 225 4.80 -4.78 -8.65
CA LEU A 225 3.89 -4.65 -9.78
C LEU A 225 3.66 -6.01 -10.44
N VAL A 226 2.41 -6.47 -10.51
CA VAL A 226 2.05 -7.73 -11.17
C VAL A 226 1.23 -7.43 -12.41
N SER A 227 1.70 -7.91 -13.57
CA SER A 227 1.10 -7.65 -14.90
C SER A 227 0.80 -6.16 -15.15
N PRO A 228 1.81 -5.27 -15.13
CA PRO A 228 1.59 -3.84 -15.27
C PRO A 228 1.01 -3.48 -16.64
N LEU A 229 0.07 -2.53 -16.63
CA LEU A 229 -0.57 -2.02 -17.85
C LEU A 229 0.21 -0.82 -18.40
N LEU A 230 0.75 -0.95 -19.61
CA LEU A 230 1.51 0.11 -20.28
C LEU A 230 0.69 0.79 -21.39
N PRO A 231 0.78 2.13 -21.56
CA PRO A 231 0.12 2.78 -22.69
C PRO A 231 0.54 2.15 -24.04
N PRO A 232 -0.37 2.00 -25.03
CA PRO A 232 -1.74 2.47 -25.12
C PRO A 232 -2.73 1.30 -25.02
N VAL A 233 -2.93 0.71 -23.83
CA VAL A 233 -4.07 -0.19 -23.60
C VAL A 233 -5.37 0.64 -23.56
N ASN A 234 -5.82 1.12 -24.72
CA ASN A 234 -7.04 1.93 -24.94
C ASN A 234 -7.12 3.27 -24.15
N GLN A 235 -8.18 4.05 -24.45
CA GLN A 235 -8.38 5.47 -24.07
C GLN A 235 -8.19 5.82 -22.58
N PHE A 236 -8.17 4.83 -21.68
CA PHE A 236 -7.88 5.05 -20.26
C PHE A 236 -6.49 5.68 -20.06
N LEU A 237 -5.45 5.15 -20.72
CA LEU A 237 -4.06 5.46 -20.36
C LEU A 237 -3.54 6.82 -20.86
N THR A 238 -4.17 7.42 -21.87
CA THR A 238 -3.71 8.68 -22.48
C THR A 238 -3.91 9.92 -21.59
N LEU A 239 -4.78 9.82 -20.57
CA LEU A 239 -5.11 10.93 -19.65
C LEU A 239 -4.20 10.97 -18.40
N PHE A 240 -3.27 10.02 -18.25
CA PHE A 240 -2.55 9.79 -16.98
C PHE A 240 -1.14 10.38 -16.90
N SER A 241 -0.60 10.94 -17.99
CA SER A 241 0.79 11.46 -18.04
C SER A 241 1.08 12.62 -17.08
N LYS A 242 0.04 13.20 -16.44
CA LYS A 242 0.15 14.19 -15.35
C LYS A 242 -0.96 13.95 -14.33
N MET A 243 -0.86 12.89 -13.54
CA MET A 243 -1.72 12.76 -12.36
C MET A 243 -1.31 13.79 -11.30
N SER A 244 -2.29 14.55 -10.83
CA SER A 244 -2.22 15.27 -9.56
C SER A 244 -3.46 14.90 -8.78
N LEU A 245 -3.29 14.72 -7.48
CA LEU A 245 -4.38 14.30 -6.60
C LEU A 245 -5.02 15.54 -5.99
N ASP A 246 -6.33 15.70 -6.16
CA ASP A 246 -7.09 16.72 -5.46
C ASP A 246 -7.47 16.18 -4.07
N ALA A 247 -6.84 16.75 -3.04
CA ALA A 247 -7.08 16.47 -1.64
C ALA A 247 -7.90 17.58 -0.97
N SER A 248 -8.76 18.27 -1.70
CA SER A 248 -9.64 19.33 -1.17
C SER A 248 -10.49 18.87 0.01
N ALA A 249 -10.92 17.60 0.06
CA ALA A 249 -11.64 17.05 1.20
C ALA A 249 -10.80 16.96 2.50
N GLN A 250 -9.47 17.12 2.42
CA GLN A 250 -8.59 17.16 3.59
C GLN A 250 -8.45 18.54 4.23
N THR A 251 -8.81 19.62 3.54
CA THR A 251 -8.66 20.98 4.05
C THR A 251 -10.01 21.56 4.43
N SER A 252 -10.20 21.95 5.69
CA SER A 252 -11.25 22.88 6.09
C SER A 252 -10.94 24.24 5.47
N SER A 253 -11.75 24.68 4.51
CA SER A 253 -11.49 25.89 3.73
C SER A 253 -11.66 27.16 4.57
N ALA A 254 -10.54 27.80 4.95
CA ALA A 254 -10.53 29.23 5.28
C ALA A 254 -10.49 30.05 3.97
N PRO A 255 -11.32 31.09 3.79
CA PRO A 255 -11.33 31.88 2.57
C PRO A 255 -10.07 32.76 2.51
N GLY A 256 -9.20 32.53 1.52
CA GLY A 256 -8.09 33.45 1.20
C GLY A 256 -6.70 32.83 0.99
N GLN A 257 -6.50 31.53 1.18
CA GLN A 257 -5.23 30.86 0.82
C GLN A 257 -5.38 30.12 -0.52
N GLY A 258 -4.47 30.41 -1.46
CA GLY A 258 -4.50 29.87 -2.83
C GLY A 258 -4.49 28.34 -2.90
N LYS A 259 -4.79 27.79 -4.10
CA LYS A 259 -4.95 26.36 -4.46
C LYS A 259 -3.94 25.41 -3.76
N GLN A 260 -4.16 25.06 -2.49
CA GLN A 260 -3.33 24.16 -1.67
C GLN A 260 -3.80 22.69 -1.71
N GLY A 261 -4.72 22.35 -2.62
CA GLY A 261 -5.36 21.03 -2.68
C GLY A 261 -4.70 20.00 -3.59
N GLN A 262 -3.73 20.36 -4.44
CA GLN A 262 -3.13 19.39 -5.38
C GLN A 262 -1.83 18.78 -4.84
N ILE A 263 -1.84 17.47 -4.61
CA ILE A 263 -0.65 16.69 -4.29
C ILE A 263 0.03 16.26 -5.60
N PRO A 264 1.30 16.62 -5.80
CA PRO A 264 2.02 16.22 -7.01
C PRO A 264 2.24 14.70 -6.99
N CYS A 265 1.83 14.03 -8.07
CA CYS A 265 2.23 12.65 -8.30
C CYS A 265 3.41 12.69 -9.29
N PRO A 266 4.59 12.22 -8.89
CA PRO A 266 5.74 12.17 -9.81
C PRO A 266 5.46 11.22 -10.98
N LYS A 267 6.31 11.28 -12.00
CA LYS A 267 6.20 10.32 -13.09
C LYS A 267 6.48 8.92 -12.56
N PRO A 268 5.73 7.89 -12.99
CA PRO A 268 5.95 6.51 -12.55
C PRO A 268 7.41 6.06 -12.69
N ALA A 269 8.04 6.30 -13.84
CA ALA A 269 9.43 5.91 -14.08
C ALA A 269 10.39 6.48 -13.01
N ASP A 270 10.23 7.75 -12.62
CA ASP A 270 11.09 8.39 -11.63
C ASP A 270 10.96 7.71 -10.25
N GLN A 271 9.76 7.29 -9.86
CA GLN A 271 9.55 6.57 -8.60
C GLN A 271 10.06 5.14 -8.66
N LEU A 272 9.69 4.40 -9.69
CA LEU A 272 10.05 3.00 -9.82
C LEU A 272 11.57 2.80 -9.89
N CYS A 273 12.31 3.75 -10.49
CA CYS A 273 13.77 3.75 -10.47
C CYS A 273 14.36 4.18 -9.12
N ALA A 274 13.76 5.15 -8.44
CA ALA A 274 14.28 5.67 -7.16
C ALA A 274 14.08 4.70 -5.98
N HIS A 275 13.12 3.79 -6.09
CA HIS A 275 12.74 2.82 -5.06
C HIS A 275 13.12 1.39 -5.45
N GLU A 276 13.24 0.52 -4.45
CA GLU A 276 13.31 -0.92 -4.74
C GLU A 276 11.99 -1.32 -5.38
N THR A 277 12.05 -1.92 -6.56
CA THR A 277 10.86 -2.26 -7.33
C THR A 277 11.04 -3.63 -7.95
N LEU A 278 10.03 -4.48 -7.80
CA LEU A 278 9.88 -5.69 -8.59
C LEU A 278 8.66 -5.56 -9.50
N ALA A 279 8.86 -5.78 -10.80
CA ALA A 279 7.78 -6.04 -11.74
C ALA A 279 7.79 -7.52 -12.14
N ILE A 280 6.65 -8.19 -12.11
CA ILE A 280 6.49 -9.56 -12.60
C ILE A 280 5.40 -9.56 -13.67
N PHE A 281 5.69 -10.17 -14.80
CA PHE A 281 4.75 -10.27 -15.92
C PHE A 281 4.97 -11.55 -16.70
N GLY A 282 3.98 -11.93 -17.50
CA GLY A 282 4.05 -13.09 -18.36
C GLY A 282 4.32 -12.73 -19.81
N ASP A 283 4.93 -13.66 -20.55
CA ASP A 283 5.20 -13.54 -21.98
C ASP A 283 3.95 -13.74 -22.86
N GLU A 284 2.92 -14.41 -22.33
CA GLU A 284 1.61 -14.63 -22.97
C GLU A 284 0.54 -13.60 -22.52
N ASP A 285 0.94 -12.45 -21.96
CA ASP A 285 0.02 -11.39 -21.54
C ASP A 285 -0.66 -10.70 -22.75
N THR A 286 -1.99 -10.87 -22.84
CA THR A 286 -2.80 -10.34 -23.94
C THR A 286 -3.19 -8.86 -23.79
N PHE A 287 -3.00 -8.26 -22.62
CA PHE A 287 -3.33 -6.84 -22.36
C PHE A 287 -2.13 -5.94 -22.64
N THR A 288 -0.95 -6.34 -22.19
CA THR A 288 0.32 -5.67 -22.52
C THR A 288 1.29 -6.71 -23.05
N SER A 289 1.65 -6.62 -24.32
CA SER A 289 2.56 -7.58 -24.96
C SER A 289 3.92 -7.65 -24.27
N ALA A 290 4.49 -8.85 -24.15
CA ALA A 290 5.82 -9.13 -23.59
C ALA A 290 6.89 -8.15 -24.08
N SER A 291 7.03 -7.98 -25.40
CA SER A 291 8.01 -7.06 -26.00
C SER A 291 7.92 -5.60 -25.51
N LYS A 292 6.72 -5.12 -25.13
CA LYS A 292 6.55 -3.78 -24.55
C LYS A 292 7.01 -3.75 -23.10
N LEU A 293 6.67 -4.78 -22.34
CA LEU A 293 7.06 -4.93 -20.94
C LEU A 293 8.56 -5.16 -20.80
N GLU A 294 9.17 -5.98 -21.64
CA GLU A 294 10.61 -6.16 -21.76
C GLU A 294 11.32 -4.82 -22.05
N LYS A 295 10.86 -4.09 -23.07
CA LYS A 295 11.46 -2.79 -23.40
C LYS A 295 11.34 -1.79 -22.25
N TRP A 296 10.14 -1.66 -21.68
CA TRP A 296 9.88 -0.76 -20.56
C TRP A 296 10.70 -1.12 -19.32
N SER A 297 10.74 -2.41 -18.96
CA SER A 297 11.50 -2.88 -17.80
C SER A 297 13.00 -2.71 -17.99
N ALA A 298 13.52 -2.98 -19.20
CA ALA A 298 14.91 -2.74 -19.54
C ALA A 298 15.26 -1.24 -19.43
N GLU A 299 14.41 -0.34 -19.92
CA GLU A 299 14.62 1.11 -19.79
C GLU A 299 14.70 1.54 -18.31
N LEU A 300 13.83 1.01 -17.44
CA LEU A 300 13.86 1.33 -16.00
C LEU A 300 15.06 0.71 -15.28
N ALA A 301 15.42 -0.53 -15.61
CA ALA A 301 16.55 -1.23 -14.99
C ALA A 301 17.91 -0.58 -15.34
N HIS A 302 18.06 -0.07 -16.56
CA HIS A 302 19.30 0.59 -17.00
C HIS A 302 19.40 2.07 -16.60
N ALA A 303 18.36 2.64 -15.98
CA ALA A 303 18.42 4.02 -15.51
C ALA A 303 19.50 4.16 -14.40
N PRO A 304 20.30 5.25 -14.38
CA PRO A 304 21.37 5.42 -13.40
C PRO A 304 20.86 5.36 -11.95
N GLY A 305 21.47 4.49 -11.13
CA GLY A 305 21.11 4.31 -9.72
C GLY A 305 19.77 3.59 -9.49
N SER A 306 19.16 3.03 -10.54
CA SER A 306 17.91 2.29 -10.44
C SER A 306 18.06 1.03 -9.61
N ARG A 307 17.06 0.74 -8.78
CA ARG A 307 16.91 -0.53 -8.05
C ARG A 307 15.72 -1.33 -8.56
N PHE A 308 15.33 -1.07 -9.81
CA PHE A 308 14.25 -1.75 -10.49
C PHE A 308 14.71 -3.12 -10.99
N GLN A 309 13.91 -4.15 -10.68
CA GLN A 309 14.06 -5.51 -11.18
C GLN A 309 12.77 -5.94 -11.88
N ALA A 310 12.91 -6.72 -12.95
CA ALA A 310 11.78 -7.35 -13.63
C ALA A 310 12.03 -8.84 -13.80
N VAL A 311 10.96 -9.62 -13.67
CA VAL A 311 10.95 -11.05 -13.95
C VAL A 311 9.83 -11.36 -14.92
N GLU A 312 10.20 -11.81 -16.10
CA GLU A 312 9.28 -12.41 -17.07
C GLU A 312 9.08 -13.89 -16.74
N ILE A 313 7.84 -14.35 -16.79
CA ILE A 313 7.43 -15.72 -16.47
C ILE A 313 6.93 -16.38 -17.76
N GLU A 314 7.67 -17.38 -18.23
CA GLU A 314 7.36 -18.13 -19.45
C GLU A 314 6.01 -18.87 -19.33
N GLY A 315 5.19 -18.74 -20.36
CA GLY A 315 3.85 -19.32 -20.45
C GLY A 315 2.81 -18.65 -19.55
N ALA A 316 3.12 -17.53 -18.89
CA ALA A 316 2.15 -16.84 -18.04
C ALA A 316 1.26 -15.89 -18.83
N GLY A 317 -0.05 -16.07 -18.69
CA GLY A 317 -1.03 -15.12 -19.17
C GLY A 317 -1.30 -14.01 -18.15
N HIS A 318 -2.11 -13.02 -18.52
CA HIS A 318 -2.47 -11.91 -17.63
C HIS A 318 -3.13 -12.37 -16.32
N PHE A 319 -3.89 -13.47 -16.38
CA PHE A 319 -4.67 -13.99 -15.25
C PHE A 319 -3.95 -15.06 -14.43
N TRP A 320 -2.71 -15.44 -14.79
CA TRP A 320 -1.87 -16.38 -14.02
C TRP A 320 -2.54 -17.74 -13.76
N ARG A 321 -3.22 -18.31 -14.76
CA ARG A 321 -3.98 -19.58 -14.62
C ARG A 321 -3.22 -20.79 -15.16
N GLU A 322 -2.15 -20.55 -15.89
CA GLU A 322 -1.37 -21.55 -16.58
C GLU A 322 -0.60 -22.43 -15.59
N HIS A 323 -0.23 -23.63 -16.02
CA HIS A 323 0.36 -24.59 -15.10
C HIS A 323 1.75 -24.13 -14.63
N GLY A 324 1.96 -24.06 -13.32
CA GLY A 324 3.26 -23.74 -12.73
C GLY A 324 3.60 -22.25 -12.63
N VAL A 325 2.88 -21.37 -13.34
CA VAL A 325 3.20 -19.92 -13.35
C VAL A 325 3.00 -19.26 -11.99
N GLU A 326 2.01 -19.73 -11.21
CA GLU A 326 1.82 -19.28 -9.83
C GLU A 326 3.06 -19.57 -8.96
N ALA A 327 3.64 -20.76 -9.10
CA ALA A 327 4.81 -21.14 -8.31
C ALA A 327 6.05 -20.31 -8.70
N GLN A 328 6.22 -20.04 -9.99
CA GLN A 328 7.30 -19.17 -10.48
C GLN A 328 7.13 -17.73 -9.99
N ALA A 329 5.90 -17.17 -10.03
CA ALA A 329 5.60 -15.85 -9.50
C ALA A 329 5.93 -15.74 -8.01
N ARG A 330 5.55 -16.75 -7.21
CA ARG A 330 5.89 -16.82 -5.78
C ARG A 330 7.39 -16.86 -5.54
N GLN A 331 8.11 -17.62 -6.37
CA GLN A 331 9.57 -17.71 -6.27
C GLN A 331 10.22 -16.35 -6.55
N ALA A 332 9.81 -15.66 -7.60
CA ALA A 332 10.29 -14.31 -7.91
C ALA A 332 10.02 -13.30 -6.77
N ILE A 333 8.82 -13.32 -6.17
CA ILE A 333 8.49 -12.47 -5.01
C ILE A 333 9.41 -12.80 -3.83
N ARG A 334 9.61 -14.09 -3.54
CA ARG A 334 10.45 -14.55 -2.43
C ARG A 334 11.90 -14.13 -2.60
N ASP A 335 12.44 -14.33 -3.80
CA ASP A 335 13.83 -14.00 -4.11
C ASP A 335 14.09 -12.50 -4.07
N TRP A 336 13.06 -11.66 -4.22
CA TRP A 336 13.17 -10.22 -4.10
C TRP A 336 12.99 -9.71 -2.66
N VAL A 337 11.99 -10.21 -1.93
CA VAL A 337 11.72 -9.75 -0.55
C VAL A 337 12.82 -10.16 0.42
N CYS A 338 13.50 -11.29 0.16
CA CYS A 338 14.59 -11.82 0.99
C CYS A 338 15.99 -11.27 0.65
N GLN A 339 16.10 -10.32 -0.29
CA GLN A 339 17.38 -9.65 -0.62
C GLN A 339 17.84 -8.73 0.52
#